data_AF-A0A1Z5J5W1-F1
#
_entry.id   AF-A0A1Z5J5W1-F1
#
_cell.length_a   1.000
_cell.length_b   1.000
_cell.length_c   1.000
_cell.angle_alpha   90.00
_cell.angle_beta   90.00
_cell.angle_gamma   90.00
#
_symmetry.space_group_name_H-M   'P 1'
#
loop_
_entity.id
_entity.type
_entity.pdbx_description
1 polymer ?
#
loop_
_entity_poly.entity_id
_entity_poly.type
_entity_poly.pdbx_seq_one_letter_code
_entity_poly.pdbx_strand_id
1 'polypeptide(L)'
;MTYWACQETIKFLIEINPYCLLYARKDIDGYGKVAPIYLIPENGRCKLLHWIAERYPWVFQHKLCQKKPPHLKMVQYYTDGRCDAETVRAFYELYPQGLREKDKADQTSKYPLAASLSGMEEPDADLFIWMAEQFPKAVYHKPIRGYTVLHSACYNLAAKENDWESVPLKCTPNMAKICRFLISEHPRLIRQKVRGGGPLPIHELANSCNRRLVQEMVIVLLKAYPESINAKSYKWDPDLPTVPFIEKIHPLIVKEMDIDQQIDHLTQLSQDMEKAVTLLKKTSNGTQGPTRPKSNNCLFESVAGVFCSWANVQVSDVLQARQKRIQESIADVCRLLEGEDVPDEEWEEDADDGEDEDGGEAFSPEGANEEGPSSDSVEDEDDWDEDSAFESESEEEVDVSDDIDDEEEDNNESRSFGLRSQDRGFVVIQLGRSFL
;
A
#
# COMPACT_ATOMS: atom_id res chain seq x y z
N MET A 1 0.49 41.38 3.93
CA MET A 1 1.53 41.68 4.96
C MET A 1 1.08 41.46 6.41
N THR A 2 -0.22 41.33 6.72
CA THR A 2 -0.73 41.15 8.10
C THR A 2 -0.47 39.76 8.69
N TYR A 3 -0.25 38.75 7.86
CA TYR A 3 -0.12 37.35 8.30
C TYR A 3 1.14 37.06 9.13
N TRP A 4 2.25 37.71 8.78
CA TRP A 4 3.55 37.55 9.45
C TRP A 4 3.58 38.19 10.83
N ALA A 5 2.97 39.37 11.00
CA ALA A 5 2.86 40.04 12.30
C ALA A 5 2.07 39.21 13.32
N CYS A 6 1.11 38.40 12.86
CA CYS A 6 0.37 37.49 13.72
C CYS A 6 1.24 36.31 14.23
N GLN A 7 2.18 35.79 13.44
CA GLN A 7 3.00 34.64 13.86
C GLN A 7 3.94 34.98 15.03
N GLU A 8 4.64 36.12 14.97
CA GLU A 8 5.54 36.54 16.05
C GLU A 8 4.78 36.87 17.33
N THR A 9 3.58 37.44 17.21
CA THR A 9 2.70 37.67 18.38
C THR A 9 2.26 36.35 19.00
N ILE A 10 1.87 35.36 18.19
CA ILE A 10 1.49 34.04 18.70
C ILE A 10 2.69 33.34 19.35
N LYS A 11 3.87 33.38 18.74
CA LYS A 11 5.11 32.84 19.34
C LYS A 11 5.38 33.48 20.69
N PHE A 12 5.36 34.81 20.77
CA PHE A 12 5.55 35.55 22.02
C PHE A 12 4.55 35.08 23.10
N LEU A 13 3.27 34.96 22.77
CA LEU A 13 2.26 34.50 23.71
C LEU A 13 2.52 33.06 24.20
N ILE A 14 2.96 32.16 23.30
CA ILE A 14 3.33 30.79 23.66
C ILE A 14 4.58 30.78 24.56
N GLU A 15 5.59 31.61 24.28
CA GLU A 15 6.81 31.70 25.10
C GLU A 15 6.49 32.16 26.53
N ILE A 16 5.54 33.08 26.69
CA ILE A 16 5.12 33.57 28.01
C ILE A 16 4.33 32.50 28.79
N ASN A 17 3.47 31.72 28.13
CA ASN A 17 2.70 30.66 28.78
C ASN A 17 2.36 29.50 27.83
N PRO A 18 3.24 28.50 27.67
CA PRO A 18 3.00 27.40 26.72
C PRO A 18 1.82 26.50 27.12
N TYR A 19 1.41 26.49 28.40
CA TYR A 19 0.23 25.74 28.84
C TYR A 19 -1.08 26.28 28.24
N CYS A 20 -1.11 27.54 27.78
CA CYS A 20 -2.30 28.09 27.14
C CYS A 20 -2.69 27.34 25.86
N LEU A 21 -1.74 26.67 25.19
CA LEU A 21 -1.99 25.83 24.02
C LEU A 21 -2.99 24.70 24.31
N LEU A 22 -3.08 24.27 25.57
CA LEU A 22 -3.90 23.16 26.03
C LEU A 22 -5.19 23.61 26.73
N TYR A 23 -5.47 24.92 26.79
CA TYR A 23 -6.68 25.46 27.42
C TYR A 23 -7.89 25.21 26.51
N ALA A 24 -8.51 24.04 26.68
CA ALA A 24 -9.69 23.65 25.94
C ALA A 24 -10.91 24.48 26.39
N ARG A 25 -11.40 25.36 25.52
CA ARG A 25 -12.59 26.17 25.76
C ARG A 25 -13.77 25.60 24.97
N LYS A 26 -15.01 25.79 25.45
CA LYS A 26 -16.19 25.49 24.63
C LYS A 26 -16.10 26.28 23.31
N ASP A 27 -16.42 25.64 22.20
CA ASP A 27 -16.43 26.30 20.90
C ASP A 27 -17.56 27.36 20.83
N ILE A 28 -17.54 28.21 19.80
CA ILE A 28 -18.43 29.37 19.63
C ILE A 28 -19.90 28.94 19.56
N ASP A 29 -20.16 27.77 18.97
CA ASP A 29 -21.48 27.14 18.89
C ASP A 29 -21.91 26.45 20.20
N GLY A 30 -21.02 26.40 21.20
CA GLY A 30 -21.22 25.72 22.48
C GLY A 30 -20.99 24.21 22.44
N TYR A 31 -20.68 23.64 21.27
CA TYR A 31 -20.47 22.21 21.06
C TYR A 31 -18.98 21.87 21.05
N GLY A 32 -18.60 20.90 21.88
CA GLY A 32 -17.20 20.47 21.98
C GLY A 32 -16.28 21.45 22.71
N LYS A 33 -15.03 21.01 22.91
CA LYS A 33 -13.96 21.86 23.47
C LYS A 33 -12.80 21.91 22.49
N VAL A 34 -12.40 23.11 22.07
CA VAL A 34 -11.26 23.33 21.18
C VAL A 34 -10.15 24.02 21.96
N ALA A 35 -8.96 23.40 21.94
CA ALA A 35 -7.75 23.98 22.51
C ALA A 35 -6.98 24.74 21.41
N PRO A 36 -6.29 25.86 21.73
CA PRO A 36 -5.58 26.67 20.75
C PRO A 36 -4.59 25.88 19.88
N ILE A 37 -3.99 24.80 20.40
CA ILE A 37 -3.07 23.94 19.63
C ILE A 37 -3.69 23.39 18.33
N TYR A 38 -5.01 23.16 18.28
CA TYR A 38 -5.69 22.67 17.08
C TYR A 38 -5.91 23.75 16.02
N LEU A 39 -5.89 25.01 16.43
CA LEU A 39 -6.05 26.18 15.56
C LEU A 39 -4.71 26.64 14.97
N ILE A 40 -3.58 26.13 15.48
CA ILE A 40 -2.25 26.50 14.99
C ILE A 40 -2.02 26.07 13.54
N PRO A 41 -2.24 24.80 13.14
CA PRO A 41 -2.05 24.41 11.74
C PRO A 41 -2.99 25.14 10.78
N GLU A 42 -4.12 25.67 11.28
CA GLU A 42 -5.01 26.48 10.46
C GLU A 42 -4.28 27.63 9.81
N ASN A 43 -4.79 28.05 8.65
CA ASN A 43 -4.27 29.24 8.00
C ASN A 43 -2.77 29.07 7.64
N GLY A 44 -2.32 27.86 7.30
CA GLY A 44 -0.96 27.61 6.80
C GLY A 44 0.18 27.92 7.78
N ARG A 45 -0.10 28.01 9.10
CA ARG A 45 0.94 28.27 10.11
C ARG A 45 1.60 26.99 10.61
N CYS A 46 1.73 26.00 9.75
CA CYS A 46 2.27 24.67 10.06
C CYS A 46 3.71 24.72 10.60
N LYS A 47 4.51 25.70 10.16
CA LYS A 47 5.87 25.95 10.70
C LYS A 47 5.87 26.26 12.19
N LEU A 48 4.77 26.80 12.72
CA LEU A 48 4.63 27.05 14.15
C LEU A 48 4.44 25.74 14.95
N LEU A 49 3.80 24.71 14.39
CA LEU A 49 3.75 23.40 15.04
C LEU A 49 5.14 22.76 15.14
N HIS A 50 5.95 22.86 14.08
CA HIS A 50 7.35 22.42 14.10
C HIS A 50 8.14 23.14 15.21
N TRP A 51 8.02 24.47 15.27
CA TRP A 51 8.67 25.26 16.34
C TRP A 51 8.16 24.91 17.76
N ILE A 52 6.87 24.62 17.93
CA ILE A 52 6.32 24.14 19.21
C ILE A 52 6.89 22.76 19.54
N ALA A 53 7.04 21.85 18.58
CA ALA A 53 7.59 20.51 18.81
C ALA A 53 9.05 20.56 19.26
N GLU A 54 9.83 21.48 18.70
CA GLU A 54 11.23 21.72 19.07
C GLU A 54 11.37 22.20 20.52
N ARG A 55 10.52 23.14 20.97
CA ARG A 55 10.68 23.81 22.26
C ARG A 55 9.83 23.26 23.40
N TYR A 56 8.66 22.73 23.07
CA TYR A 56 7.66 22.28 24.02
C TYR A 56 7.10 20.89 23.62
N PRO A 57 7.95 19.86 23.47
CA PRO A 57 7.52 18.53 22.99
C PRO A 57 6.44 17.89 23.88
N TRP A 58 6.43 18.22 25.17
CA TRP A 58 5.42 17.76 26.14
C TRP A 58 3.99 18.18 25.77
N VAL A 59 3.80 19.23 24.95
CA VAL A 59 2.48 19.65 24.47
C VAL A 59 1.83 18.54 23.64
N PHE A 60 2.58 17.91 22.74
CA PHE A 60 2.08 16.83 21.89
C PHE A 60 1.86 15.53 22.66
N GLN A 61 2.62 15.31 23.74
CA GLN A 61 2.45 14.17 24.65
C GLN A 61 1.23 14.32 25.58
N HIS A 62 0.62 15.50 25.63
CA HIS A 62 -0.55 15.74 26.47
C HIS A 62 -1.77 14.91 26.01
N LYS A 63 -2.56 14.41 26.98
CA LYS A 63 -3.73 13.55 26.72
C LYS A 63 -4.71 14.12 25.70
N LEU A 64 -4.89 15.45 25.67
CA LEU A 64 -5.74 16.10 24.66
C LEU A 64 -5.19 15.86 23.24
N CYS A 65 -3.91 16.16 23.00
CA CYS A 65 -3.28 15.96 21.70
C CYS A 65 -3.21 14.47 21.32
N GLN A 66 -2.98 13.57 22.27
CA GLN A 66 -3.02 12.13 22.01
C GLN A 66 -4.42 11.60 21.63
N LYS A 67 -5.50 12.30 22.02
CA LYS A 67 -6.87 11.96 21.61
C LYS A 67 -7.17 12.47 20.20
N LYS A 68 -6.77 13.70 19.90
CA LYS A 68 -6.97 14.38 18.61
C LYS A 68 -5.64 15.01 18.19
N PRO A 69 -4.77 14.32 17.45
CA PRO A 69 -3.42 14.82 17.16
C PRO A 69 -3.43 16.08 16.27
N PRO A 70 -2.90 17.23 16.74
CA PRO A 70 -2.93 18.48 15.97
C PRO A 70 -2.12 18.39 14.68
N HIS A 71 -1.10 17.54 14.63
CA HIS A 71 -0.28 17.34 13.44
C HIS A 71 -1.04 16.67 12.28
N LEU A 72 -2.16 15.96 12.53
CA LEU A 72 -2.96 15.41 11.43
C LEU A 72 -3.61 16.52 10.61
N LYS A 73 -3.97 17.63 11.26
CA LYS A 73 -4.46 18.82 10.57
C LYS A 73 -3.36 19.48 9.73
N MET A 74 -2.10 19.45 10.20
CA MET A 74 -0.95 19.88 9.40
C MET A 74 -0.78 19.04 8.14
N VAL A 75 -0.91 17.71 8.23
CA VAL A 75 -0.85 16.83 7.05
C VAL A 75 -1.99 17.14 6.09
N GLN A 76 -3.21 17.36 6.58
CA GLN A 76 -4.33 17.79 5.75
C GLN A 76 -4.01 19.11 5.02
N TYR A 77 -3.46 20.10 5.72
CA TYR A 77 -3.06 21.37 5.08
C TYR A 77 -1.94 21.21 4.07
N TYR A 78 -1.02 20.26 4.28
CA TYR A 78 -0.02 19.89 3.29
C TYR A 78 -0.67 19.34 2.03
N THR A 79 -1.63 18.41 2.18
CA THR A 79 -2.36 17.87 1.04
C THR A 79 -3.29 18.87 0.36
N ASP A 80 -3.52 20.04 0.97
CA ASP A 80 -4.29 21.15 0.38
C ASP A 80 -3.38 22.31 -0.10
N GLY A 81 -2.06 22.08 -0.17
CA GLY A 81 -1.10 23.07 -0.69
C GLY A 81 -0.82 24.24 0.23
N ARG A 82 -1.27 24.16 1.50
CA ARG A 82 -1.09 25.22 2.51
C ARG A 82 0.06 24.96 3.47
N CYS A 83 0.75 23.83 3.32
CA CYS A 83 1.97 23.48 4.03
C CYS A 83 2.94 22.80 3.07
N ASP A 84 4.22 23.16 3.14
CA ASP A 84 5.26 22.51 2.33
C ASP A 84 5.68 21.15 2.92
N ALA A 85 6.14 20.26 2.05
CA ALA A 85 6.59 18.90 2.40
C ALA A 85 7.77 18.91 3.38
N GLU A 86 8.70 19.86 3.24
CA GLU A 86 9.87 20.02 4.11
C GLU A 86 9.45 20.30 5.56
N THR A 87 8.44 21.14 5.77
CA THR A 87 7.89 21.43 7.10
C THR A 87 7.26 20.19 7.73
N VAL A 88 6.51 19.40 6.96
CA VAL A 88 5.93 18.14 7.45
C VAL A 88 7.04 17.15 7.83
N ARG A 89 8.05 17.01 6.98
CA ARG A 89 9.21 16.14 7.24
C ARG A 89 9.95 16.55 8.50
N ALA A 90 10.34 17.82 8.60
CA ALA A 90 11.07 18.35 9.76
C ALA A 90 10.28 18.16 11.06
N PHE A 91 8.96 18.34 11.02
CA PHE A 91 8.10 18.05 12.17
C PHE A 91 8.22 16.58 12.62
N TYR A 92 8.12 15.62 11.70
CA TYR A 92 8.20 14.20 12.05
C TYR A 92 9.62 13.71 12.37
N GLU A 93 10.66 14.39 11.90
CA GLU A 93 12.03 14.15 12.35
C GLU A 93 12.21 14.54 13.83
N LEU A 94 11.56 15.62 14.29
CA LEU A 94 11.54 16.00 15.70
C LEU A 94 10.55 15.16 16.54
N TYR A 95 9.42 14.76 15.96
CA TYR A 95 8.34 14.05 16.63
C TYR A 95 7.93 12.77 15.90
N PRO A 96 8.80 11.74 15.84
CA PRO A 96 8.56 10.52 15.05
C PRO A 96 7.39 9.69 15.56
N GLN A 97 7.07 9.80 16.85
CA GLN A 97 5.87 9.24 17.48
C GLN A 97 4.60 9.63 16.72
N GLY A 98 4.51 10.86 16.20
CA GLY A 98 3.32 11.37 15.52
C GLY A 98 2.94 10.56 14.28
N LEU A 99 3.89 9.86 13.63
CA LEU A 99 3.60 8.95 12.52
C LEU A 99 2.72 7.75 12.93
N ARG A 100 2.68 7.45 14.23
CA ARG A 100 1.90 6.35 14.83
C ARG A 100 0.59 6.83 15.44
N GLU A 101 0.33 8.13 15.42
CA GLU A 101 -0.88 8.71 15.99
C GLU A 101 -2.01 8.75 14.95
N LYS A 102 -3.24 8.66 15.45
CA LYS A 102 -4.50 8.64 14.69
C LYS A 102 -5.50 9.51 15.41
N ASP A 103 -6.42 10.13 14.68
CA ASP A 103 -7.55 10.80 15.31
C ASP A 103 -8.54 9.74 15.80
N LYS A 104 -8.62 9.54 17.12
CA LYS A 104 -9.51 8.53 17.71
C LYS A 104 -10.98 8.95 17.66
N ALA A 105 -11.27 10.21 17.35
CA ALA A 105 -12.65 10.71 17.23
C ALA A 105 -13.25 10.44 15.85
N ASP A 106 -12.42 10.11 14.86
CA ASP A 106 -12.84 9.87 13.48
C ASP A 106 -12.99 8.37 13.23
N GLN A 107 -14.16 7.92 12.78
CA GLN A 107 -14.39 6.52 12.40
C GLN A 107 -13.45 6.07 11.27
N THR A 108 -13.04 7.02 10.42
CA THR A 108 -12.10 6.77 9.32
C THR A 108 -10.65 7.01 9.71
N SER A 109 -10.33 7.03 11.02
CA SER A 109 -9.02 7.40 11.57
C SER A 109 -7.83 6.96 10.70
N LYS A 110 -7.15 7.93 10.09
CA LYS A 110 -6.01 7.70 9.19
C LYS A 110 -4.70 7.97 9.93
N TYR A 111 -3.68 7.16 9.66
CA TYR A 111 -2.30 7.56 9.95
C TYR A 111 -1.90 8.73 9.03
N PRO A 112 -0.89 9.53 9.40
CA PRO A 112 -0.33 10.58 8.53
C PRO A 112 -0.03 10.11 7.10
N LEU A 113 0.50 8.90 6.95
CA LEU A 113 0.77 8.29 5.65
C LEU A 113 -0.49 8.21 4.76
N ALA A 114 -1.59 7.66 5.27
CA ALA A 114 -2.84 7.56 4.51
C ALA A 114 -3.52 8.92 4.33
N ALA A 115 -3.42 9.80 5.34
CA ALA A 115 -3.93 11.17 5.26
C ALA A 115 -3.23 11.98 4.15
N SER A 116 -1.93 11.72 3.89
CA SER A 116 -1.15 12.39 2.85
C SER A 116 -1.67 12.17 1.42
N LEU A 117 -2.60 11.21 1.22
CA LEU A 117 -3.24 10.94 -0.07
C LEU A 117 -4.63 11.57 -0.21
N SER A 118 -5.19 12.20 0.84
CA SER A 118 -6.62 12.54 0.92
C SER A 118 -6.99 14.01 0.59
N GLY A 119 -6.05 14.88 0.25
CA GLY A 119 -6.34 16.29 -0.06
C GLY A 119 -6.47 16.59 -1.55
N MET A 120 -6.36 17.86 -1.94
CA MET A 120 -6.47 18.29 -3.33
C MET A 120 -5.12 18.24 -4.07
N GLU A 121 -4.04 18.63 -3.43
CA GLU A 121 -2.74 18.66 -4.08
C GLU A 121 -2.17 17.28 -4.36
N GLU A 122 -1.27 17.25 -5.35
CA GLU A 122 -0.41 16.11 -5.64
C GLU A 122 0.48 15.81 -4.42
N PRO A 123 0.51 14.57 -3.92
CA PRO A 123 1.43 14.20 -2.84
C PRO A 123 2.87 14.14 -3.35
N ASP A 124 3.79 14.71 -2.58
CA ASP A 124 5.23 14.50 -2.73
C ASP A 124 5.57 13.02 -2.45
N ALA A 125 6.08 12.34 -3.47
CA ALA A 125 6.38 10.92 -3.39
C ALA A 125 7.54 10.61 -2.44
N ASP A 126 8.54 11.48 -2.35
CA ASP A 126 9.71 11.24 -1.51
C ASP A 126 9.35 11.37 -0.02
N LEU A 127 8.50 12.33 0.32
CA LEU A 127 7.92 12.46 1.66
C LEU A 127 7.03 11.27 2.01
N PHE A 128 6.18 10.81 1.07
CA PHE A 128 5.34 9.63 1.28
C PHE A 128 6.19 8.38 1.56
N ILE A 129 7.18 8.11 0.70
CA ILE A 129 8.07 6.95 0.83
C ILE A 129 8.83 7.02 2.15
N TRP A 130 9.38 8.19 2.48
CA TRP A 130 10.06 8.40 3.75
C TRP A 130 9.14 8.10 4.94
N MET A 131 7.89 8.59 4.95
CA MET A 131 6.94 8.28 6.02
C MET A 131 6.64 6.78 6.13
N ALA A 132 6.53 6.09 4.98
CA ALA A 132 6.30 4.65 4.94
C ALA A 132 7.50 3.87 5.50
N GLU A 133 8.73 4.28 5.19
CA GLU A 133 9.96 3.71 5.74
C GLU A 133 10.09 3.94 7.25
N GLN A 134 9.72 5.13 7.74
CA GLN A 134 9.77 5.45 9.17
C GLN A 134 8.73 4.66 9.99
N PHE A 135 7.56 4.37 9.41
CA PHE A 135 6.54 3.56 10.07
C PHE A 135 5.81 2.61 9.12
N PRO A 136 6.42 1.47 8.74
CA PRO A 136 5.87 0.55 7.74
C PRO A 136 4.51 -0.06 8.09
N LYS A 137 4.17 -0.14 9.39
CA LYS A 137 2.85 -0.64 9.81
C LYS A 137 1.71 0.24 9.31
N ALA A 138 1.92 1.54 9.09
CA ALA A 138 0.88 2.43 8.56
C ALA A 138 0.46 2.10 7.13
N VAL A 139 1.36 1.49 6.33
CA VAL A 139 1.07 1.07 4.94
C VAL A 139 -0.07 0.05 4.88
N TYR A 140 -0.17 -0.80 5.89
CA TYR A 140 -1.18 -1.86 6.00
C TYR A 140 -2.44 -1.43 6.75
N HIS A 141 -2.55 -0.16 7.13
CA HIS A 141 -3.73 0.36 7.80
C HIS A 141 -4.92 0.38 6.85
N LYS A 142 -6.09 0.03 7.39
CA LYS A 142 -7.35 -0.08 6.66
C LYS A 142 -8.37 0.88 7.28
N PRO A 143 -8.37 2.17 6.88
CA PRO A 143 -9.29 3.16 7.46
C PRO A 143 -10.75 2.81 7.15
N ILE A 144 -11.00 2.21 5.99
CA ILE A 144 -12.26 1.57 5.63
C ILE A 144 -11.97 0.06 5.54
N ARG A 145 -12.89 -0.79 6.01
CA ARG A 145 -12.68 -2.25 6.12
C ARG A 145 -12.21 -2.86 4.79
N GLY A 146 -10.93 -3.21 4.72
CA GLY A 146 -10.29 -3.81 3.54
C GLY A 146 -9.72 -2.81 2.53
N TYR A 147 -10.09 -1.52 2.59
CA TYR A 147 -9.54 -0.48 1.73
C TYR A 147 -8.15 -0.06 2.21
N THR A 148 -7.14 -0.29 1.37
CA THR A 148 -5.73 -0.09 1.74
C THR A 148 -5.18 1.23 1.18
N VAL A 149 -3.98 1.61 1.61
CA VAL A 149 -3.25 2.76 1.06
C VAL A 149 -2.98 2.60 -0.45
N LEU A 150 -2.79 1.35 -0.93
CA LEU A 150 -2.64 1.09 -2.37
C LEU A 150 -3.94 1.32 -3.14
N HIS A 151 -5.11 1.03 -2.57
CA HIS A 151 -6.39 1.41 -3.20
C HIS A 151 -6.49 2.93 -3.32
N SER A 152 -6.16 3.67 -2.26
CA SER A 152 -6.16 5.14 -2.30
C SER A 152 -5.22 5.70 -3.36
N ALA A 153 -4.02 5.13 -3.49
CA ALA A 153 -3.04 5.56 -4.48
C ALA A 153 -3.50 5.23 -5.92
N CYS A 154 -4.02 4.03 -6.16
CA CYS A 154 -4.58 3.65 -7.46
C CYS A 154 -5.80 4.52 -7.83
N TYR A 155 -6.73 4.70 -6.90
CA TYR A 155 -7.90 5.56 -7.08
C TYR A 155 -7.48 6.98 -7.47
N ASN A 156 -6.57 7.60 -6.72
CA ASN A 156 -6.08 8.95 -7.05
C ASN A 156 -5.36 8.99 -8.42
N LEU A 157 -4.60 7.96 -8.77
CA LEU A 157 -3.94 7.90 -10.09
C LEU A 157 -4.96 7.81 -11.24
N ALA A 158 -6.07 7.11 -11.01
CA ALA A 158 -7.12 6.91 -12.00
C ALA A 158 -8.19 8.00 -12.00
N ALA A 159 -8.32 8.77 -10.92
CA ALA A 159 -9.35 9.80 -10.75
C ALA A 159 -9.39 10.75 -11.95
N LYS A 160 -10.59 10.97 -12.48
CA LYS A 160 -10.86 11.94 -13.54
C LYS A 160 -11.16 13.30 -12.94
N GLU A 161 -10.81 14.34 -13.68
CA GLU A 161 -11.32 15.67 -13.36
C GLU A 161 -12.83 15.62 -13.58
N ASN A 162 -13.60 15.85 -12.52
CA ASN A 162 -15.05 15.92 -12.59
C ASN A 162 -15.50 17.35 -12.23
N ASP A 163 -16.44 17.87 -13.02
CA ASP A 163 -16.95 19.23 -12.83
C ASP A 163 -17.65 19.40 -11.47
N TRP A 164 -18.18 18.30 -10.92
CA TRP A 164 -19.00 18.28 -9.70
C TRP A 164 -18.20 18.36 -8.41
N GLU A 165 -17.06 17.68 -8.31
CA GLU A 165 -16.30 17.58 -7.06
C GLU A 165 -15.04 18.45 -7.07
N SER A 166 -14.73 19.11 -8.19
CA SER A 166 -13.48 19.87 -8.39
C SER A 166 -12.25 19.03 -8.01
N VAL A 167 -12.31 17.70 -8.16
CA VAL A 167 -11.23 16.81 -7.77
C VAL A 167 -10.10 16.99 -8.78
N PRO A 168 -8.95 17.55 -8.36
CA PRO A 168 -7.86 17.81 -9.28
C PRO A 168 -7.30 16.48 -9.79
N LEU A 169 -6.94 16.47 -11.07
CA LEU A 169 -6.31 15.34 -11.72
C LEU A 169 -4.99 14.96 -11.01
N LYS A 170 -4.96 13.81 -10.33
CA LYS A 170 -3.76 13.27 -9.65
C LYS A 170 -3.05 12.17 -10.44
N CYS A 171 -3.30 12.08 -11.75
CA CYS A 171 -2.56 11.22 -12.65
C CYS A 171 -1.16 11.79 -12.93
N THR A 172 -0.28 11.73 -11.94
CA THR A 172 1.03 12.39 -11.97
C THR A 172 2.20 11.41 -11.75
N PRO A 173 3.44 11.80 -12.12
CA PRO A 173 4.61 10.99 -11.86
C PRO A 173 4.85 10.67 -10.38
N ASN A 174 4.52 11.57 -9.43
CA ASN A 174 4.67 11.25 -8.00
C ASN A 174 3.67 10.20 -7.55
N MET A 175 2.41 10.28 -7.97
CA MET A 175 1.42 9.26 -7.64
C MET A 175 1.84 7.90 -8.23
N ALA A 176 2.31 7.87 -9.48
CA ALA A 176 2.85 6.66 -10.10
C ALA A 176 4.07 6.12 -9.33
N LYS A 177 4.97 6.99 -8.84
CA LYS A 177 6.11 6.61 -7.99
C LYS A 177 5.66 6.01 -6.66
N ILE A 178 4.62 6.57 -6.02
CA ILE A 178 4.00 6.00 -4.81
C ILE A 178 3.43 4.61 -5.09
N CYS A 179 2.66 4.44 -6.18
CA CYS A 179 2.11 3.15 -6.58
C CYS A 179 3.23 2.11 -6.81
N ARG A 180 4.29 2.46 -7.55
CA ARG A 180 5.43 1.56 -7.78
C ARG A 180 6.09 1.14 -6.47
N PHE A 181 6.32 2.07 -5.55
CA PHE A 181 6.87 1.77 -4.22
C PHE A 181 5.98 0.79 -3.46
N LEU A 182 4.67 1.06 -3.38
CA LEU A 182 3.72 0.18 -2.68
C LEU A 182 3.63 -1.22 -3.30
N ILE A 183 3.68 -1.32 -4.63
CA ILE A 183 3.61 -2.60 -5.34
C ILE A 183 4.89 -3.43 -5.14
N SER A 184 6.06 -2.79 -5.22
CA SER A 184 7.37 -3.47 -5.11
C SER A 184 7.73 -3.84 -3.68
N GLU A 185 7.60 -2.91 -2.73
CA GLU A 185 8.01 -3.11 -1.33
C GLU A 185 6.90 -3.76 -0.48
N HIS A 186 5.63 -3.62 -0.90
CA HIS A 186 4.48 -4.14 -0.16
C HIS A 186 3.55 -5.00 -1.02
N PRO A 187 4.05 -6.07 -1.67
CA PRO A 187 3.30 -6.86 -2.66
C PRO A 187 2.04 -7.54 -2.08
N ARG A 188 1.98 -7.72 -0.75
CA ARG A 188 0.77 -8.22 -0.08
C ARG A 188 -0.45 -7.32 -0.29
N LEU A 189 -0.27 -6.02 -0.52
CA LEU A 189 -1.36 -5.07 -0.74
C LEU A 189 -2.12 -5.35 -2.04
N ILE A 190 -1.43 -5.84 -3.07
CA ILE A 190 -1.98 -6.10 -4.41
C ILE A 190 -3.14 -7.09 -4.37
N ARG A 191 -3.09 -8.03 -3.41
CA ARG A 191 -4.07 -9.11 -3.24
C ARG A 191 -5.17 -8.77 -2.24
N GLN A 192 -5.11 -7.61 -1.57
CA GLN A 192 -6.11 -7.26 -0.57
C GLN A 192 -7.37 -6.75 -1.27
N LYS A 193 -8.50 -7.39 -0.97
CA LYS A 193 -9.82 -6.90 -1.38
C LYS A 193 -10.43 -6.02 -0.31
N VAL A 194 -11.23 -5.05 -0.75
CA VAL A 194 -12.20 -4.38 0.12
C VAL A 194 -13.18 -5.42 0.68
N ARG A 195 -13.62 -5.25 1.94
CA ARG A 195 -14.50 -6.21 2.62
C ARG A 195 -15.81 -6.38 1.84
N GLY A 196 -16.37 -7.60 1.85
CA GLY A 196 -17.61 -7.90 1.15
C GLY A 196 -17.43 -8.25 -0.33
N GLY A 197 -16.22 -8.63 -0.73
CA GLY A 197 -15.92 -8.98 -2.13
C GLY A 197 -15.71 -7.76 -3.03
N GLY A 198 -15.36 -6.62 -2.46
CA GLY A 198 -15.09 -5.39 -3.20
C GLY A 198 -13.77 -5.43 -3.98
N PRO A 199 -13.36 -4.26 -4.52
CA PRO A 199 -12.29 -4.20 -5.51
C PRO A 199 -10.95 -4.64 -4.96
N LEU A 200 -10.14 -5.17 -5.87
CA LEU A 200 -8.68 -5.15 -5.77
C LEU A 200 -8.16 -3.79 -6.28
N PRO A 201 -6.93 -3.39 -5.92
CA PRO A 201 -6.35 -2.13 -6.40
C PRO A 201 -6.29 -1.95 -7.92
N ILE A 202 -6.25 -3.04 -8.70
CA ILE A 202 -6.29 -2.97 -10.16
C ILE A 202 -7.65 -2.51 -10.71
N HIS A 203 -8.76 -2.75 -10.00
CA HIS A 203 -10.09 -2.32 -10.42
C HIS A 203 -10.22 -0.80 -10.36
N GLU A 204 -9.58 -0.17 -9.37
CA GLU A 204 -9.50 1.30 -9.24
C GLU A 204 -8.87 1.95 -10.48
N LEU A 205 -8.06 1.20 -11.26
CA LEU A 205 -7.38 1.69 -12.46
C LEU A 205 -8.12 1.37 -13.77
N ALA A 206 -9.08 0.44 -13.73
CA ALA A 206 -9.63 -0.20 -14.92
C ALA A 206 -10.31 0.78 -15.88
N ASN A 207 -11.04 1.76 -15.34
CA ASN A 207 -11.78 2.76 -16.13
C ASN A 207 -10.90 3.87 -16.71
N SER A 208 -9.61 3.94 -16.33
CA SER A 208 -8.69 5.01 -16.75
C SER A 208 -7.46 4.47 -17.48
N CYS A 209 -7.57 3.27 -18.05
CA CYS A 209 -6.51 2.61 -18.83
C CYS A 209 -6.18 3.29 -20.17
N ASN A 210 -6.83 4.40 -20.51
CA ASN A 210 -6.46 5.27 -21.63
C ASN A 210 -5.28 6.20 -21.28
N ARG A 211 -4.89 6.30 -20.00
CA ARG A 211 -3.80 7.17 -19.56
C ARG A 211 -2.50 6.40 -19.40
N ARG A 212 -1.40 6.93 -19.94
CA ARG A 212 -0.08 6.27 -19.91
C ARG A 212 0.37 5.82 -18.52
N LEU A 213 0.28 6.67 -17.49
CA LEU A 213 0.72 6.31 -16.14
C LEU A 213 -0.15 5.23 -15.49
N VAL A 214 -1.45 5.22 -15.80
CA VAL A 214 -2.38 4.18 -15.36
C VAL A 214 -2.06 2.86 -16.05
N GLN A 215 -1.85 2.87 -17.38
CA GLN A 215 -1.42 1.71 -18.15
C GLN A 215 -0.15 1.07 -17.58
N GLU A 216 0.86 1.91 -17.27
CA GLU A 216 2.09 1.45 -16.63
C GLU A 216 1.81 0.75 -15.30
N MET A 217 0.93 1.30 -14.44
CA MET A 217 0.63 0.69 -13.14
C MET A 217 -0.18 -0.61 -13.27
N VAL A 218 -1.10 -0.68 -14.22
CA VAL A 218 -1.84 -1.92 -14.54
C VAL A 218 -0.88 -3.01 -15.00
N ILE A 219 0.09 -2.69 -15.87
CA ILE A 219 1.12 -3.66 -16.30
C ILE A 219 1.93 -4.16 -15.10
N VAL A 220 2.37 -3.26 -14.21
CA VAL A 220 3.14 -3.64 -13.02
C VAL A 220 2.30 -4.54 -12.09
N LEU A 221 1.02 -4.22 -11.87
CA LEU A 221 0.10 -5.03 -11.06
C LEU A 221 -0.13 -6.42 -11.67
N LEU A 222 -0.37 -6.50 -12.99
CA LEU A 222 -0.56 -7.76 -13.69
C LEU A 222 0.69 -8.63 -13.70
N LYS A 223 1.89 -8.04 -13.80
CA LYS A 223 3.16 -8.78 -13.64
C LYS A 223 3.31 -9.34 -12.22
N ALA A 224 2.89 -8.60 -11.21
CA ALA A 224 2.99 -9.02 -9.81
C ALA A 224 1.90 -10.01 -9.38
N TYR A 225 0.71 -9.95 -9.99
CA TYR A 225 -0.43 -10.82 -9.67
C TYR A 225 -1.33 -11.05 -10.90
N PRO A 226 -0.91 -11.88 -11.88
CA PRO A 226 -1.63 -12.07 -13.13
C PRO A 226 -3.01 -12.72 -12.97
N GLU A 227 -3.24 -13.45 -11.87
CA GLU A 227 -4.54 -14.06 -11.55
C GLU A 227 -5.58 -13.03 -11.09
N SER A 228 -5.18 -11.76 -10.85
CA SER A 228 -6.10 -10.69 -10.47
C SER A 228 -7.22 -10.50 -11.49
N ILE A 229 -6.98 -10.85 -12.75
CA ILE A 229 -7.96 -10.79 -13.85
C ILE A 229 -9.25 -11.59 -13.56
N ASN A 230 -9.15 -12.65 -12.74
CA ASN A 230 -10.29 -13.51 -12.39
C ASN A 230 -11.01 -13.04 -11.12
N ALA A 231 -10.53 -11.98 -10.48
CA ALA A 231 -11.12 -11.49 -9.25
C ALA A 231 -12.40 -10.73 -9.57
N LYS A 232 -13.53 -11.23 -9.07
CA LYS A 232 -14.79 -10.50 -9.07
C LYS A 232 -14.74 -9.34 -8.08
N SER A 233 -15.40 -8.24 -8.44
CA SER A 233 -15.65 -7.07 -7.60
C SER A 233 -17.16 -6.77 -7.52
N TYR A 234 -17.55 -5.58 -7.06
CA TYR A 234 -18.92 -5.10 -7.08
C TYR A 234 -19.47 -4.97 -8.50
N LYS A 235 -20.80 -4.89 -8.64
CA LYS A 235 -21.47 -4.85 -9.95
C LYS A 235 -21.15 -3.60 -10.78
N TRP A 236 -20.82 -2.50 -10.12
CA TRP A 236 -20.47 -1.23 -10.75
C TRP A 236 -18.99 -1.15 -11.16
N ASP A 237 -18.15 -2.06 -10.66
CA ASP A 237 -16.76 -2.14 -11.09
C ASP A 237 -16.69 -2.92 -12.40
N PRO A 238 -15.85 -2.49 -13.37
CA PRO A 238 -15.70 -3.20 -14.62
C PRO A 238 -15.12 -4.60 -14.39
N ASP A 239 -15.66 -5.59 -15.10
CA ASP A 239 -15.05 -6.91 -15.13
C ASP A 239 -13.72 -6.82 -15.87
N LEU A 240 -12.61 -7.06 -15.18
CA LEU A 240 -11.26 -6.81 -15.71
C LEU A 240 -10.98 -7.49 -17.07
N PRO A 241 -11.42 -8.73 -17.36
CA PRO A 241 -11.25 -9.35 -18.68
C PRO A 241 -11.93 -8.61 -19.83
N THR A 242 -12.94 -7.78 -19.54
CA THR A 242 -13.72 -7.03 -20.54
C THR A 242 -13.12 -5.64 -20.83
N VAL A 243 -12.20 -5.17 -19.99
CA VAL A 243 -11.53 -3.88 -20.16
C VAL A 243 -10.58 -3.97 -21.37
N PRO A 244 -10.77 -3.21 -22.46
CA PRO A 244 -10.06 -3.42 -23.74
C PRO A 244 -8.52 -3.39 -23.63
N PHE A 245 -7.99 -2.56 -22.73
CA PHE A 245 -6.55 -2.52 -22.45
C PHE A 245 -6.07 -3.80 -21.78
N ILE A 246 -6.76 -4.23 -20.72
CA ILE A 246 -6.39 -5.41 -19.94
C ILE A 246 -6.55 -6.69 -20.78
N GLU A 247 -7.63 -6.80 -21.56
CA GLU A 247 -7.89 -7.91 -22.48
C GLU A 247 -6.69 -8.16 -23.43
N LYS A 248 -6.13 -7.08 -24.01
CA LYS A 248 -5.01 -7.17 -24.95
C LYS A 248 -3.66 -7.37 -24.27
N ILE A 249 -3.45 -6.74 -23.12
CA ILE A 249 -2.16 -6.74 -22.41
C ILE A 249 -1.93 -8.02 -21.60
N HIS A 250 -2.96 -8.55 -20.94
CA HIS A 250 -2.82 -9.69 -20.03
C HIS A 250 -2.18 -10.93 -20.70
N PRO A 251 -2.61 -11.39 -21.90
CA PRO A 251 -1.98 -12.53 -22.57
C PRO A 251 -0.52 -12.26 -22.97
N LEU A 252 -0.15 -11.01 -23.22
CA LEU A 252 1.24 -10.64 -23.54
C LEU A 252 2.11 -10.70 -22.29
N ILE A 253 1.62 -10.21 -21.15
CA ILE A 253 2.31 -10.29 -19.86
C ILE A 253 2.54 -11.74 -19.44
N VAL A 254 1.51 -12.60 -19.53
CA VAL A 254 1.64 -14.02 -19.18
C VAL A 254 2.72 -14.71 -20.04
N LYS A 255 2.79 -14.38 -21.34
CA LYS A 255 3.84 -14.89 -22.24
C LYS A 255 5.23 -14.34 -21.90
N GLU A 256 5.33 -13.08 -21.48
CA GLU A 256 6.60 -12.48 -21.03
C GLU A 256 7.10 -13.21 -19.78
N MET A 257 6.23 -13.43 -18.79
CA MET A 257 6.56 -14.12 -17.55
C MET A 257 7.00 -15.58 -17.77
N ASP A 258 6.36 -16.30 -18.69
CA ASP A 258 6.79 -17.66 -19.10
C ASP A 258 8.21 -17.67 -19.70
N ILE A 259 8.55 -16.65 -20.49
CA ILE A 259 9.91 -16.51 -21.03
C ILE A 259 10.91 -16.21 -19.91
N ASP A 260 10.58 -15.31 -18.98
CA ASP A 260 11.44 -15.01 -17.83
C ASP A 260 11.71 -16.28 -17.00
N GLN A 261 10.67 -17.07 -16.72
CA GLN A 261 10.80 -18.34 -16.01
C GLN A 261 11.70 -19.35 -16.77
N GLN A 262 11.60 -19.40 -18.10
CA GLN A 262 12.47 -20.26 -18.92
C GLN A 262 13.92 -19.78 -18.90
N ILE A 263 14.17 -18.47 -18.95
CA ILE A 263 15.51 -17.88 -18.85
C ILE A 263 16.13 -18.23 -17.51
N ASP A 264 15.39 -18.04 -16.42
CA ASP A 264 15.87 -18.34 -15.06
C ASP A 264 16.19 -19.83 -14.90
N HIS A 265 15.30 -20.72 -15.38
CA HIS A 265 15.49 -22.15 -15.30
C HIS A 265 16.74 -22.62 -16.09
N LEU A 266 16.91 -22.15 -17.33
CA LEU A 266 18.08 -22.48 -18.15
C LEU A 266 19.39 -21.95 -17.52
N THR A 267 19.35 -20.74 -16.98
CA THR A 267 20.49 -20.12 -16.31
C THR A 267 20.88 -20.92 -15.06
N GLN A 268 19.90 -21.31 -14.24
CA GLN A 268 20.13 -22.12 -13.04
C GLN A 268 20.69 -23.51 -13.39
N LEU A 269 20.11 -24.20 -14.38
CA LEU A 269 20.62 -25.51 -14.82
C LEU A 269 22.05 -25.42 -15.36
N SER A 270 22.37 -24.36 -16.10
CA SER A 270 23.74 -24.12 -16.60
C SER A 270 24.72 -23.96 -15.44
N GLN A 271 24.37 -23.16 -14.44
CA GLN A 271 25.21 -22.97 -13.25
C GLN A 271 25.39 -24.26 -12.45
N ASP A 272 24.35 -25.08 -12.32
CA ASP A 272 24.42 -26.33 -11.56
C ASP A 272 25.24 -27.40 -12.30
N MET A 273 25.16 -27.45 -13.63
CA MET A 273 26.05 -28.28 -14.46
C MET A 273 27.52 -27.87 -14.28
N GLU A 274 27.82 -26.57 -14.32
CA GLU A 274 29.18 -26.06 -14.07
C GLU A 274 29.68 -26.43 -12.68
N LYS A 275 28.86 -26.22 -11.63
CA LYS A 275 29.18 -26.62 -10.26
C LYS A 275 29.47 -28.12 -10.18
N ALA A 276 28.64 -28.96 -10.78
CA ALA A 276 28.84 -30.42 -10.80
C ALA A 276 30.18 -30.81 -11.44
N VAL A 277 30.55 -30.17 -12.56
CA VAL A 277 31.87 -30.36 -13.20
C VAL A 277 33.00 -29.97 -12.24
N THR A 278 32.88 -28.85 -11.53
CA THR A 278 33.93 -28.43 -10.56
C THR A 278 34.07 -29.39 -9.38
N LEU A 279 32.97 -29.94 -8.87
CA LEU A 279 32.98 -30.92 -7.78
C LEU A 279 33.65 -32.23 -8.22
N LEU A 280 33.33 -32.72 -9.42
CA LEU A 280 33.97 -33.91 -9.99
C LEU A 280 35.50 -33.74 -10.16
N LYS A 281 35.94 -32.54 -10.55
CA LYS A 281 37.38 -32.22 -10.66
C LYS A 281 38.08 -32.25 -9.29
N LYS A 282 37.44 -31.72 -8.24
CA LYS A 282 38.00 -31.71 -6.87
C LYS A 282 38.18 -33.12 -6.31
N THR A 283 37.21 -34.01 -6.51
CA THR A 283 37.29 -35.40 -6.05
C THR A 283 38.43 -36.17 -6.71
N SER A 284 38.79 -35.84 -7.96
CA SER A 284 39.89 -36.51 -8.66
C SER A 284 41.30 -36.20 -8.12
N ASN A 285 41.45 -35.11 -7.35
CA ASN A 285 42.73 -34.67 -6.80
C ASN A 285 43.02 -35.20 -5.39
N GLY A 286 42.06 -35.90 -4.76
CA GLY A 286 42.22 -36.52 -3.45
C GLY A 286 42.87 -37.91 -3.55
N THR A 287 44.17 -37.98 -3.24
CA THR A 287 44.96 -39.16 -2.86
C THR A 287 44.31 -40.53 -3.07
N GLN A 288 44.40 -41.12 -4.27
CA GLN A 288 44.26 -42.58 -4.38
C GLN A 288 45.21 -43.20 -5.40
N GLY A 289 45.66 -44.40 -5.01
CA GLY A 289 46.50 -45.32 -5.74
C GLY A 289 45.95 -45.79 -7.10
N PRO A 290 46.63 -46.74 -7.76
CA PRO A 290 46.74 -46.82 -9.22
C PRO A 290 45.52 -47.30 -10.03
N THR A 291 44.32 -47.39 -9.47
CA THR A 291 43.19 -48.06 -10.14
C THR A 291 42.21 -47.07 -10.80
N ARG A 292 42.44 -46.85 -12.11
CA ARG A 292 41.56 -46.30 -13.17
C ARG A 292 40.08 -45.99 -12.80
N PRO A 293 39.68 -44.70 -12.86
CA PRO A 293 38.41 -44.30 -13.51
C PRO A 293 38.47 -42.92 -14.20
N LYS A 294 39.39 -42.68 -15.15
CA LYS A 294 39.54 -41.38 -15.84
C LYS A 294 38.53 -41.09 -16.98
N SER A 295 37.84 -42.11 -17.48
CA SER A 295 37.01 -42.01 -18.71
C SER A 295 35.72 -41.19 -18.52
N ASN A 296 34.98 -41.42 -17.44
CA ASN A 296 33.61 -40.91 -17.31
C ASN A 296 33.55 -39.42 -16.99
N ASN A 297 34.56 -38.88 -16.29
CA ASN A 297 34.62 -37.45 -15.94
C ASN A 297 34.79 -36.57 -17.19
N CYS A 298 35.55 -37.03 -18.19
CA CYS A 298 35.74 -36.29 -19.44
C CYS A 298 34.45 -36.20 -20.27
N LEU A 299 33.65 -37.27 -20.27
CA LEU A 299 32.36 -37.31 -20.98
C LEU A 299 31.38 -36.32 -20.34
N PHE A 300 31.23 -36.35 -19.02
CA PHE A 300 30.32 -35.45 -18.31
C PHE A 300 30.72 -33.98 -18.50
N GLU A 301 32.00 -33.65 -18.39
CA GLU A 301 32.50 -32.29 -18.66
C GLU A 301 32.17 -31.82 -20.08
N SER A 302 32.30 -32.70 -21.07
CA SER A 302 31.95 -32.38 -22.46
C SER A 302 30.45 -32.15 -22.63
N VAL A 303 29.61 -33.01 -22.04
CA VAL A 303 28.15 -32.87 -22.09
C VAL A 303 27.68 -31.60 -21.39
N ALA A 304 28.22 -31.31 -20.20
CA ALA A 304 27.95 -30.08 -19.48
C ALA A 304 28.38 -28.85 -20.31
N GLY A 305 29.56 -28.87 -20.92
CA GLY A 305 30.02 -27.78 -21.79
C GLY A 305 29.11 -27.54 -23.00
N VAL A 306 28.65 -28.61 -23.66
CA VAL A 306 27.69 -28.51 -24.77
C VAL A 306 26.35 -27.97 -24.29
N PHE A 307 25.84 -28.46 -23.15
CA PHE A 307 24.58 -27.99 -22.57
C PHE A 307 24.66 -26.51 -22.19
N CYS A 308 25.68 -26.08 -21.45
CA CYS A 308 25.84 -24.67 -21.06
C CYS A 308 25.95 -23.77 -22.29
N SER A 309 26.69 -24.20 -23.32
CA SER A 309 26.79 -23.46 -24.59
C SER A 309 25.44 -23.34 -25.29
N TRP A 310 24.67 -24.43 -25.37
CA TRP A 310 23.33 -24.43 -25.94
C TRP A 310 22.35 -23.56 -25.14
N ALA A 311 22.36 -23.68 -23.80
CA ALA A 311 21.51 -22.90 -22.91
C ALA A 311 21.79 -21.40 -23.06
N ASN A 312 23.07 -21.01 -23.15
CA ASN A 312 23.47 -19.63 -23.37
C ASN A 312 22.94 -19.08 -24.71
N VAL A 313 23.09 -19.84 -25.81
CA VAL A 313 22.55 -19.45 -27.13
C VAL A 313 21.01 -19.37 -27.09
N GLN A 314 20.36 -20.31 -26.42
CA GLN A 314 18.90 -20.31 -26.28
C GLN A 314 18.40 -19.09 -25.52
N VAL A 315 19.09 -18.69 -24.45
CA VAL A 315 18.77 -17.49 -23.68
C VAL A 315 19.05 -16.22 -24.50
N SER A 316 20.25 -16.07 -25.07
CA SER A 316 20.67 -14.83 -25.75
C SER A 316 19.97 -14.58 -27.07
N ASP A 317 19.81 -15.61 -27.89
CA ASP A 317 19.41 -15.41 -29.29
C ASP A 317 17.90 -15.63 -29.48
N VAL A 318 17.32 -16.56 -28.72
CA VAL A 318 15.93 -16.98 -28.92
C VAL A 318 15.00 -16.34 -27.90
N LEU A 319 15.23 -16.56 -26.61
CA LEU A 319 14.34 -16.10 -25.55
C LEU A 319 14.36 -14.58 -25.40
N GLN A 320 15.54 -13.95 -25.37
CA GLN A 320 15.65 -12.48 -25.32
C GLN A 320 15.03 -11.81 -26.57
N ALA A 321 15.24 -12.36 -27.77
CA ALA A 321 14.62 -11.82 -28.98
C ALA A 321 13.10 -11.92 -28.96
N ARG A 322 12.56 -13.02 -28.39
CA ARG A 322 11.11 -13.21 -28.22
C ARG A 322 10.56 -12.26 -27.16
N GLN A 323 11.24 -12.10 -26.04
CA GLN A 323 10.88 -11.15 -24.98
C GLN A 323 10.81 -9.72 -25.53
N LYS A 324 11.83 -9.31 -26.30
CA LYS A 324 11.86 -7.99 -26.95
C LYS A 324 10.64 -7.75 -27.84
N ARG A 325 10.24 -8.73 -28.66
CA ARG A 325 9.04 -8.61 -29.50
C ARG A 325 7.75 -8.47 -28.68
N ILE A 326 7.66 -9.16 -27.54
CA ILE A 326 6.51 -9.03 -26.64
C ILE A 326 6.48 -7.63 -26.01
N GLN A 327 7.63 -7.12 -25.58
CA GLN A 327 7.74 -5.75 -25.03
C GLN A 327 7.39 -4.68 -26.08
N GLU A 328 7.83 -4.86 -27.32
CA GLU A 328 7.43 -4.01 -28.46
C GLU A 328 5.91 -4.07 -28.66
N SER A 329 5.30 -5.26 -28.62
CA SER A 329 3.85 -5.44 -28.75
C SER A 329 3.07 -4.80 -27.60
N ILE A 330 3.56 -4.92 -26.35
CA ILE A 330 2.98 -4.25 -25.18
C ILE A 330 3.03 -2.73 -25.39
N ALA A 331 4.17 -2.20 -25.84
CA ALA A 331 4.32 -0.77 -26.10
C ALA A 331 3.40 -0.28 -27.25
N ASP A 332 3.21 -1.09 -28.29
CA ASP A 332 2.25 -0.81 -29.36
C ASP A 332 0.80 -0.75 -28.84
N VAL A 333 0.39 -1.69 -27.98
CA VAL A 333 -0.95 -1.69 -27.37
C VAL A 333 -1.15 -0.47 -26.46
N CYS A 334 -0.13 -0.10 -25.67
CA CYS A 334 -0.18 1.11 -24.84
C CYS A 334 -0.43 2.36 -25.69
N ARG A 335 0.39 2.56 -26.74
CA ARG A 335 0.24 3.67 -27.68
C ARG A 335 -1.11 3.68 -28.41
N LEU A 336 -1.62 2.49 -28.76
CA LEU A 336 -2.88 2.37 -29.49
C LEU A 336 -4.10 2.74 -28.65
N LEU A 337 -4.05 2.47 -27.34
CA LEU A 337 -5.15 2.70 -26.41
C LEU A 337 -4.96 3.96 -25.57
N GLU A 338 -3.85 4.68 -25.75
CA GLU A 338 -3.65 5.99 -25.16
C GLU A 338 -4.62 7.00 -25.79
N GLY A 339 -5.31 7.79 -24.97
CA GLY A 339 -6.33 8.72 -25.44
C GLY A 339 -6.83 9.66 -24.35
N GLU A 340 -7.64 10.63 -24.75
CA GLU A 340 -8.31 11.55 -23.84
C GLU A 340 -9.35 10.80 -23.00
N ASP A 341 -9.60 11.32 -21.80
CA ASP A 341 -10.62 10.75 -20.93
C ASP A 341 -11.99 10.93 -21.58
N VAL A 342 -12.70 9.82 -21.74
CA VAL A 342 -14.12 9.86 -22.04
C VAL A 342 -14.79 10.41 -20.78
N PRO A 343 -15.54 11.54 -20.88
CA PRO A 343 -16.37 12.01 -19.79
C PRO A 343 -17.22 10.85 -19.31
N ASP A 344 -17.36 10.68 -18.01
CA ASP A 344 -18.31 9.71 -17.51
C ASP A 344 -19.69 10.22 -17.98
N GLU A 345 -20.24 9.58 -19.03
CA GLU A 345 -21.61 9.83 -19.44
C GLU A 345 -22.42 9.62 -18.18
N GLU A 346 -23.00 10.71 -17.66
CA GLU A 346 -23.85 10.66 -16.47
C GLU A 346 -24.82 9.53 -16.74
N TRP A 347 -24.64 8.43 -16.00
CA TRP A 347 -25.65 7.40 -15.94
C TRP A 347 -26.80 8.11 -15.26
N GLU A 348 -27.62 8.81 -16.05
CA GLU A 348 -28.95 9.22 -15.68
C GLU A 348 -29.56 7.90 -15.22
N GLU A 349 -29.58 7.73 -13.90
CA GLU A 349 -30.30 6.65 -13.27
C GLU A 349 -31.73 6.89 -13.70
N ASP A 350 -32.12 6.28 -14.82
CA ASP A 350 -33.47 5.85 -15.10
C ASP A 350 -33.78 4.84 -13.99
N ALA A 351 -33.89 5.36 -12.77
CA ALA A 351 -34.57 4.77 -11.66
C ALA A 351 -35.99 4.63 -12.17
N ASP A 352 -36.21 3.47 -12.78
CA ASP A 352 -37.49 2.84 -12.99
C ASP A 352 -38.23 2.97 -11.64
N ASP A 353 -39.00 4.05 -11.53
CA ASP A 353 -40.11 4.28 -10.60
C ASP A 353 -41.09 3.13 -10.88
N GLY A 354 -40.67 1.92 -10.51
CA GLY A 354 -41.51 0.73 -10.46
C GLY A 354 -42.50 0.99 -9.36
N GLU A 355 -43.56 1.70 -9.75
CA GLU A 355 -44.79 1.94 -9.02
C GLU A 355 -45.12 0.68 -8.22
N ASP A 356 -44.87 0.73 -6.92
CA ASP A 356 -45.52 -0.15 -5.95
C ASP A 356 -47.02 0.17 -6.06
N GLU A 357 -47.72 -0.52 -6.96
CA GLU A 357 -49.16 -0.69 -6.94
C GLU A 357 -49.53 -1.37 -5.61
N ASP A 358 -49.68 -0.57 -4.56
CA ASP A 358 -50.30 -0.97 -3.29
C ASP A 358 -51.80 -1.18 -3.51
N GLY A 359 -52.12 -2.37 -4.02
CA GLY A 359 -53.43 -2.99 -3.90
C GLY A 359 -53.66 -3.44 -2.45
N GLY A 360 -54.15 -2.54 -1.60
CA GLY A 360 -54.46 -2.78 -0.20
C GLY A 360 -55.90 -2.38 0.18
N GLU A 361 -56.69 -3.39 0.51
CA GLU A 361 -58.15 -3.40 0.71
C GLU A 361 -58.73 -2.50 1.81
N ALA A 362 -60.01 -2.18 1.61
CA ALA A 362 -60.90 -1.50 2.54
C ALA A 362 -61.10 -2.25 3.87
N PHE A 363 -61.00 -1.53 5.00
CA PHE A 363 -61.67 -1.89 6.24
C PHE A 363 -62.46 -0.71 6.82
N SER A 364 -63.72 -1.00 7.13
CA SER A 364 -64.78 -0.11 7.61
C SER A 364 -64.49 0.54 8.98
N PRO A 365 -65.14 1.67 9.29
CA PRO A 365 -65.06 2.33 10.59
C PRO A 365 -66.20 1.85 11.50
N GLU A 366 -65.90 1.47 12.75
CA GLU A 366 -66.82 1.60 13.89
C GLU A 366 -66.15 1.08 15.18
N GLY A 367 -66.23 1.86 16.27
CA GLY A 367 -65.98 1.35 17.62
C GLY A 367 -65.31 2.33 18.56
N ALA A 368 -66.13 3.15 19.23
CA ALA A 368 -65.76 3.98 20.36
C ALA A 368 -65.35 3.18 21.61
N ASN A 369 -64.48 3.77 22.44
CA ASN A 369 -64.25 3.63 23.90
C ASN A 369 -62.74 3.67 24.17
N GLU A 370 -62.19 4.12 25.29
CA GLU A 370 -62.60 4.92 26.44
C GLU A 370 -61.25 5.35 27.10
N GLU A 371 -61.32 6.22 28.08
CA GLU A 371 -60.21 6.97 28.67
C GLU A 371 -59.16 6.16 29.47
N GLY A 372 -57.89 6.59 29.35
CA GLY A 372 -56.88 6.63 30.43
C GLY A 372 -55.91 5.43 30.59
N PRO A 373 -54.84 5.54 31.40
CA PRO A 373 -54.00 6.71 31.73
C PRO A 373 -52.49 6.48 31.42
N SER A 374 -51.75 7.60 31.34
CA SER A 374 -50.30 7.77 31.58
C SER A 374 -49.47 6.51 31.89
N SER A 375 -48.61 6.07 30.96
CA SER A 375 -47.55 5.11 31.24
C SER A 375 -46.16 5.68 30.95
N ASP A 376 -45.24 5.29 31.83
CA ASP A 376 -43.85 5.67 31.95
C ASP A 376 -43.03 5.69 30.65
N SER A 377 -42.16 6.69 30.60
CA SER A 377 -40.98 6.78 29.74
C SER A 377 -40.07 5.57 29.94
N VAL A 378 -40.07 4.68 28.95
CA VAL A 378 -39.13 3.56 28.84
C VAL A 378 -37.88 4.11 28.15
N GLU A 379 -36.76 4.06 28.87
CA GLU A 379 -35.43 4.30 28.33
C GLU A 379 -35.04 3.05 27.52
N ASP A 380 -35.04 3.16 26.20
CA ASP A 380 -34.48 2.15 25.30
C ASP A 380 -32.95 2.17 25.42
N GLU A 381 -32.44 1.31 26.30
CA GLU A 381 -31.04 0.90 26.31
C GLU A 381 -30.82 -0.09 25.15
N ASP A 382 -30.34 0.41 24.02
CA ASP A 382 -29.79 -0.41 22.93
C ASP A 382 -28.45 -1.02 23.38
N ASP A 383 -28.54 -2.13 24.11
CA ASP A 383 -27.47 -3.05 24.47
C ASP A 383 -27.05 -3.85 23.22
N TRP A 384 -26.17 -3.26 22.41
CA TRP A 384 -25.51 -3.99 21.33
C TRP A 384 -24.40 -4.85 21.94
N ASP A 385 -24.77 -6.08 22.29
CA ASP A 385 -23.86 -7.16 22.66
C ASP A 385 -22.71 -7.28 21.63
N GLU A 386 -21.54 -6.82 22.06
CA GLU A 386 -20.27 -6.82 21.34
C GLU A 386 -19.60 -8.19 21.46
N ASP A 387 -20.28 -9.24 21.02
CA ASP A 387 -19.67 -10.57 20.86
C ASP A 387 -19.02 -10.69 19.47
N SER A 388 -17.84 -10.08 19.34
CA SER A 388 -16.86 -10.56 18.36
C SER A 388 -15.56 -10.90 19.07
N ALA A 389 -15.54 -12.14 19.55
CA ALA A 389 -14.39 -12.88 20.01
C ALA A 389 -13.16 -12.57 19.14
N PHE A 390 -12.23 -11.84 19.75
CA PHE A 390 -10.87 -11.72 19.27
C PHE A 390 -10.21 -13.07 19.54
N GLU A 391 -10.09 -13.90 18.50
CA GLU A 391 -9.22 -15.09 18.54
C GLU A 391 -7.82 -14.61 18.90
N SER A 392 -7.48 -14.81 20.17
CA SER A 392 -6.16 -14.59 20.71
C SER A 392 -5.31 -15.75 20.22
N GLU A 393 -4.40 -15.48 19.29
CA GLU A 393 -3.33 -16.40 18.93
C GLU A 393 -2.53 -16.70 20.20
N SER A 394 -2.80 -17.87 20.79
CA SER A 394 -2.04 -18.42 21.90
C SER A 394 -0.67 -18.83 21.38
N GLU A 395 0.37 -18.22 21.94
CA GLU A 395 1.74 -18.72 21.88
C GLU A 395 1.76 -20.11 22.55
N GLU A 396 1.73 -21.18 21.74
CA GLU A 396 2.09 -22.52 22.20
C GLU A 396 3.60 -22.53 22.47
N GLU A 397 3.96 -22.39 23.76
CA GLU A 397 5.24 -22.84 24.27
C GLU A 397 5.30 -24.37 24.10
N VAL A 398 6.10 -24.82 23.15
CA VAL A 398 6.44 -26.24 23.00
C VAL A 398 7.47 -26.57 24.07
N ASP A 399 7.00 -27.18 25.14
CA ASP A 399 7.79 -27.80 26.20
C ASP A 399 8.45 -29.07 25.63
N VAL A 400 9.75 -29.00 25.34
CA VAL A 400 10.57 -30.15 24.92
C VAL A 400 11.79 -30.27 25.83
N SER A 401 11.64 -31.12 26.85
CA SER A 401 12.70 -31.78 27.63
C SER A 401 11.99 -32.97 28.31
N ASP A 402 12.45 -34.21 28.27
CA ASP A 402 13.80 -34.75 28.48
C ASP A 402 13.91 -36.15 27.83
N ASP A 403 15.14 -36.68 27.83
CA ASP A 403 15.55 -38.07 27.56
C ASP A 403 16.16 -38.34 26.18
N ILE A 404 17.40 -37.88 25.97
CA ILE A 404 18.39 -38.63 25.17
C ILE A 404 19.76 -38.59 25.88
N ASP A 405 20.27 -39.80 26.09
CA ASP A 405 21.44 -40.21 26.83
C ASP A 405 22.75 -39.49 26.49
N ASP A 406 23.52 -39.27 27.56
CA ASP A 406 24.95 -39.03 27.62
C ASP A 406 25.73 -40.10 26.83
N GLU A 407 26.53 -39.70 25.84
CA GLU A 407 27.89 -40.23 25.70
C GLU A 407 28.86 -39.11 25.28
N GLU A 408 29.91 -39.00 26.10
CA GLU A 408 31.05 -38.11 26.01
C GLU A 408 31.87 -38.36 24.74
N GLU A 409 32.41 -37.30 24.13
CA GLU A 409 33.85 -37.20 23.79
C GLU A 409 34.22 -35.81 23.24
N ASP A 410 34.88 -35.05 24.11
CA ASP A 410 36.13 -34.30 23.90
C ASP A 410 36.38 -33.41 22.66
N ASN A 411 36.61 -32.13 23.01
CA ASN A 411 37.68 -31.25 22.52
C ASN A 411 37.71 -30.85 21.03
N ASN A 412 37.43 -29.56 20.75
CA ASN A 412 38.52 -28.56 20.68
C ASN A 412 38.01 -27.13 20.52
N GLU A 413 38.69 -26.22 21.21
CA GLU A 413 38.55 -24.77 21.14
C GLU A 413 38.80 -24.23 19.71
N SER A 414 38.02 -23.22 19.29
CA SER A 414 38.53 -21.85 19.06
C SER A 414 37.74 -21.07 18.02
N ARG A 415 37.49 -19.80 18.38
CA ARG A 415 37.47 -18.59 17.54
C ARG A 415 36.16 -18.10 16.88
N SER A 416 35.76 -16.97 17.47
CA SER A 416 35.34 -15.70 16.84
C SER A 416 33.99 -15.64 16.14
N PHE A 417 33.04 -15.04 16.84
CA PHE A 417 31.83 -14.42 16.29
C PHE A 417 32.20 -13.27 15.35
N GLY A 418 32.13 -13.54 14.04
CA GLY A 418 31.96 -12.53 13.02
C GLY A 418 30.52 -12.57 12.53
N LEU A 419 29.70 -11.58 12.93
CA LEU A 419 28.38 -11.34 12.37
C LEU A 419 28.53 -10.90 10.91
N ARG A 420 28.52 -11.86 9.99
CA ARG A 420 28.32 -11.61 8.57
C ARG A 420 26.83 -11.64 8.31
N SER A 421 26.24 -10.46 8.19
CA SER A 421 24.91 -10.28 7.63
C SER A 421 24.92 -10.88 6.23
N GLN A 422 24.19 -11.98 6.04
CA GLN A 422 24.00 -12.58 4.73
C GLN A 422 23.11 -11.66 3.91
N ASP A 423 23.68 -11.18 2.81
CA ASP A 423 22.97 -10.66 1.65
C ASP A 423 21.77 -11.55 1.33
N ARG A 424 20.58 -11.13 1.75
CA ARG A 424 19.35 -11.50 1.05
C ARG A 424 19.39 -10.70 -0.24
N GLY A 425 19.83 -11.35 -1.31
CA GLY A 425 19.67 -10.84 -2.66
C GLY A 425 18.21 -10.56 -2.92
N PHE A 426 17.83 -9.30 -2.79
CA PHE A 426 16.60 -8.80 -3.38
C PHE A 426 16.73 -9.01 -4.88
N VAL A 427 15.84 -9.82 -5.45
CA VAL A 427 15.56 -9.77 -6.89
C VAL A 427 14.93 -8.39 -7.11
N VAL A 428 15.77 -7.39 -7.33
CA VAL A 428 15.35 -6.13 -7.91
C VAL A 428 14.84 -6.51 -9.29
N ILE A 429 13.52 -6.51 -9.46
CA ILE A 429 12.91 -6.51 -10.79
C ILE A 429 13.45 -5.23 -11.43
N GLN A 430 14.51 -5.35 -12.22
CA GLN A 430 14.94 -4.30 -13.11
C GLN A 430 13.80 -4.13 -14.12
N LEU A 431 12.86 -3.25 -13.78
CA LEU A 431 12.04 -2.58 -14.77
C LEU A 431 13.04 -1.89 -15.69
N GLY A 432 13.34 -2.53 -16.81
CA GLY A 432 14.27 -2.02 -17.81
C GLY A 432 13.94 -0.57 -18.08
N ARG A 433 14.98 0.28 -18.10
CA ARG A 433 14.96 1.74 -18.33
C ARG A 433 14.42 2.15 -19.72
N SER A 434 13.52 1.39 -20.31
CA SER A 434 12.98 1.62 -21.66
C SER A 434 11.75 2.56 -21.69
N PHE A 435 11.39 3.18 -20.57
CA PHE A 435 10.32 4.17 -20.49
C PHE A 435 10.81 5.45 -19.81
N LEU A 436 11.54 6.26 -20.58
CA LEU A 436 11.65 7.71 -20.38
C LEU A 436 11.46 8.38 -21.73
#